data_AF-A0A7Y1ULF4-F1
#
_entry.id   AF-A0A7Y1ULF4-F1
#
_cell.length_a   1.000
_cell.length_b   1.000
_cell.length_c   1.000
_cell.angle_alpha   90.00
_cell.angle_beta   90.00
_cell.angle_gamma   90.00
#
_symmetry.space_group_name_H-M   'P 1'
#
loop_
_entity.id
_entity.type
_entity.pdbx_description
1 polymer ?
#
loop_
_entity_poly.entity_id
_entity_poly.type
_entity_poly.pdbx_seq_one_letter_code
_entity_poly.pdbx_strand_id
1 'polypeptide(L)'
;MLAILVLAGSGTLPAAPGAPGSVDQAIRELGDEEFKKRTAAQEQLLAWGRENIEDGIERFYKVYRTHDDPEVRVRSRELLKELVVEKSAVDGEGYIGIMMREDAVPRPGGGIRRAVRVTAVIDDTPAQKAKLREGDLVLGIDDRDLAAEGSMEAFGAYVRSKKPADKVTLHVQRINQKLDIEVELMRRPNLPQNNLQLFGGELRMPPVEEQEESAFQAWLRKRLEEEKNGGR
;
A
#
# COMPACT_ATOMS: atom_id res chain seq x y z
N MET A 1 33.09 -5.55 35.32
CA MET A 1 34.56 -5.55 35.23
C MET A 1 34.95 -6.08 33.86
N LEU A 2 35.12 -5.19 32.88
CA LEU A 2 36.10 -5.30 31.79
C LEU A 2 36.08 -3.95 31.06
N ALA A 3 37.19 -3.22 31.18
CA ALA A 3 37.41 -1.94 30.51
C ALA A 3 38.05 -2.22 29.14
N ILE A 4 37.43 -1.75 28.06
CA ILE A 4 38.05 -1.74 26.73
C ILE A 4 38.60 -0.33 26.50
N LEU A 5 39.93 -0.30 26.44
CA LEU A 5 40.78 0.82 26.08
C LEU A 5 40.58 1.14 24.58
N VAL A 6 40.00 2.30 24.26
CA VAL A 6 39.93 2.78 22.86
C VAL A 6 41.14 3.66 22.59
N LEU A 7 42.04 3.15 21.74
CA LEU A 7 43.12 3.89 21.13
C LEU A 7 42.56 4.98 20.21
N ALA A 8 42.97 6.22 20.45
CA ALA A 8 42.71 7.37 19.59
C ALA A 8 43.50 7.21 18.27
N GLY A 9 42.87 6.60 17.27
CA GLY A 9 43.26 6.73 15.87
C GLY A 9 42.46 7.88 15.25
N SER A 10 43.16 8.86 14.67
CA SER A 10 42.59 9.96 13.88
C SER A 10 42.02 9.44 12.56
N GLY A 11 40.97 8.62 12.65
CA GLY A 11 40.07 8.32 11.54
C GLY A 11 38.91 9.30 11.63
N THR A 12 38.68 10.06 10.56
CA THR A 12 37.39 10.72 10.35
C THR A 12 36.29 9.68 10.52
N LEU A 13 35.50 9.82 11.58
CA LEU A 13 34.24 9.08 11.75
C LEU A 13 33.41 9.25 10.48
N PRO A 14 32.85 8.18 9.88
CA PRO A 14 31.84 8.37 8.85
C PRO A 14 30.74 9.24 9.45
N ALA A 15 30.37 10.30 8.75
CA ALA A 15 29.28 11.17 9.15
C ALA A 15 28.06 10.29 9.48
N ALA A 16 27.41 10.57 10.61
CA ALA A 16 26.20 9.85 11.00
C ALA A 16 25.21 9.83 9.81
N PRO A 17 24.53 8.69 9.55
CA PRO A 17 23.50 8.66 8.52
C PRO A 17 22.49 9.77 8.82
N GLY A 18 22.31 10.70 7.89
CA GLY A 18 21.32 11.78 8.01
C GLY A 18 21.84 13.21 8.25
N ALA A 19 23.14 13.50 8.20
CA ALA A 19 23.59 14.91 8.18
C ALA A 19 23.15 15.59 6.84
N PRO A 20 22.67 16.85 6.82
CA PRO A 20 22.19 17.53 5.60
C PRO A 20 23.21 17.56 4.45
N GLY A 21 24.51 17.63 4.76
CA GLY A 21 25.58 17.53 3.77
C GLY A 21 25.75 16.12 3.15
N SER A 22 25.26 15.07 3.83
CA SER A 22 25.36 13.68 3.39
C SER A 22 24.32 13.30 2.34
N VAL A 23 23.11 13.87 2.41
CA VAL A 23 22.01 13.60 1.44
C VAL A 23 22.31 14.24 0.09
N ASP A 24 22.74 15.50 0.07
CA ASP A 24 23.09 16.20 -1.17
C ASP A 24 24.32 15.63 -1.85
N GLN A 25 25.27 15.15 -1.05
CA GLN A 25 26.41 14.39 -1.56
C GLN A 25 25.93 13.07 -2.19
N ALA A 26 25.14 12.28 -1.46
CA ALA A 26 24.63 11.02 -1.97
C ALA A 26 23.79 11.19 -3.24
N ILE A 27 22.99 12.26 -3.38
CA ILE A 27 22.25 12.57 -4.62
C ILE A 27 23.21 12.76 -5.80
N ARG A 28 24.33 13.46 -5.62
CA ARG A 28 25.35 13.62 -6.67
C ARG A 28 26.02 12.29 -7.01
N GLU A 29 26.26 11.46 -6.00
CA GLU A 29 26.92 10.16 -6.15
C GLU A 29 26.03 9.09 -6.81
N LEU A 30 24.72 9.33 -6.96
CA LEU A 30 23.83 8.43 -7.73
C LEU A 30 24.31 8.26 -9.19
N GLY A 31 24.92 9.29 -9.78
CA GLY A 31 25.46 9.26 -11.14
C GLY A 31 26.92 8.81 -11.24
N ASP A 32 27.54 8.35 -10.14
CA ASP A 32 28.97 8.03 -10.13
C ASP A 32 29.29 6.80 -11.00
N GLU A 33 30.36 6.89 -11.80
CA GLU A 33 30.82 5.80 -12.67
C GLU A 33 31.18 4.53 -11.87
N GLU A 34 31.65 4.72 -10.63
CA GLU A 34 32.00 3.63 -9.73
C GLU A 34 30.75 3.00 -9.11
N PHE A 35 30.49 1.72 -9.45
CA PHE A 35 29.30 0.99 -8.98
C PHE A 35 29.15 1.02 -7.47
N LYS A 36 30.26 0.87 -6.75
CA LYS A 36 30.25 0.87 -5.29
C LYS A 36 29.77 2.19 -4.71
N LYS A 37 30.16 3.33 -5.30
CA LYS A 37 29.76 4.65 -4.82
C LYS A 37 28.28 4.90 -5.07
N ARG A 38 27.79 4.67 -6.30
CA ARG A 38 26.38 4.86 -6.61
C ARG A 38 25.46 3.93 -5.82
N THR A 39 25.86 2.68 -5.58
CA THR A 39 25.09 1.74 -4.76
C THR A 39 25.07 2.19 -3.29
N ALA A 40 26.22 2.58 -2.72
CA ALA A 40 26.28 3.10 -1.36
C ALA A 40 25.43 4.37 -1.18
N ALA A 41 25.45 5.27 -2.16
CA ALA A 41 24.62 6.46 -2.19
C ALA A 41 23.12 6.11 -2.23
N GLN A 42 22.72 5.15 -3.07
CA GLN A 42 21.33 4.69 -3.16
C GLN A 42 20.85 4.05 -1.85
N GLU A 43 21.68 3.21 -1.22
CA GLU A 43 21.38 2.61 0.09
C GLU A 43 21.23 3.67 1.19
N GLN A 44 22.16 4.63 1.24
CA GLN A 44 22.12 5.74 2.20
C GLN A 44 20.87 6.60 2.01
N LEU A 45 20.53 6.95 0.77
CA LEU A 45 19.35 7.76 0.46
C LEU A 45 18.05 7.03 0.78
N LEU A 46 17.98 5.72 0.52
CA LEU A 46 16.81 4.92 0.88
C LEU A 46 16.65 4.83 2.40
N ALA A 47 17.73 4.59 3.14
CA ALA A 47 17.70 4.56 4.60
C ALA A 47 17.22 5.90 5.18
N TRP A 48 17.81 7.01 4.73
CA TRP A 48 17.39 8.35 5.13
C TRP A 48 15.92 8.63 4.75
N GLY A 49 15.51 8.24 3.54
CA GLY A 49 14.17 8.42 3.04
C GLY A 49 13.11 7.66 3.84
N ARG A 50 13.42 6.46 4.34
CA ARG A 50 12.52 5.68 5.20
C ARG A 50 12.32 6.29 6.59
N GLU A 51 13.35 6.93 7.12
CA GLU A 51 13.24 7.69 8.38
C GLU A 51 12.47 9.02 8.19
N ASN A 52 12.45 9.55 6.96
CA ASN A 52 11.89 10.85 6.62
C ASN A 52 10.96 10.75 5.39
N ILE A 53 9.98 9.85 5.40
CA ILE A 53 9.21 9.46 4.20
C ILE A 53 8.66 10.63 3.41
N GLU A 54 8.03 11.61 4.08
CA GLU A 54 7.41 12.75 3.38
C GLU A 54 8.46 13.65 2.73
N ASP A 55 9.51 14.01 3.47
CA ASP A 55 10.62 14.81 2.95
C ASP A 55 11.40 14.08 1.86
N GLY A 56 11.58 12.77 1.99
CA GLY A 56 12.22 11.92 1.01
C GLY A 56 11.45 11.85 -0.30
N ILE A 57 10.13 11.67 -0.23
CA ILE A 57 9.25 11.71 -1.40
C ILE A 57 9.37 13.06 -2.12
N GLU A 58 9.25 14.17 -1.39
CA GLU A 58 9.37 15.51 -1.98
C GLU A 58 10.75 15.75 -2.59
N ARG A 59 11.82 15.33 -1.90
CA ARG A 59 13.19 15.51 -2.35
C ARG A 59 13.47 14.72 -3.62
N PHE A 60 13.18 13.42 -3.61
CA PHE A 60 13.46 12.54 -4.77
C PHE A 60 12.56 12.85 -5.95
N TYR A 61 11.32 13.30 -5.70
CA TYR A 61 10.46 13.82 -6.75
C TYR A 61 11.06 15.05 -7.42
N LYS A 62 11.55 16.03 -6.64
CA LYS A 62 12.24 17.20 -7.19
C LYS A 62 13.46 16.81 -8.02
N VAL A 63 14.33 15.93 -7.51
CA VAL A 63 15.51 15.46 -8.25
C VAL A 63 15.11 14.74 -9.53
N TYR A 64 14.14 13.83 -9.47
CA TYR A 64 13.59 13.13 -10.63
C TYR A 64 13.08 14.11 -11.71
N ARG A 65 12.45 15.22 -11.31
CA ARG A 65 11.86 16.19 -12.24
C ARG A 65 12.86 17.16 -12.85
N THR A 66 13.90 17.56 -12.12
CA THR A 66 14.72 18.73 -12.49
C THR A 66 16.20 18.44 -12.67
N HIS A 67 16.71 17.26 -12.32
CA HIS A 67 18.15 16.99 -12.42
C HIS A 67 18.60 16.75 -13.88
N ASP A 68 19.75 17.32 -14.25
CA ASP A 68 20.25 17.27 -15.63
C ASP A 68 20.76 15.86 -16.00
N ASP A 69 21.44 15.20 -15.07
CA ASP A 69 21.97 13.84 -15.26
C ASP A 69 20.84 12.79 -15.36
N PRO A 70 20.72 12.05 -16.48
CA PRO A 70 19.73 11.01 -16.65
C PRO A 70 19.85 9.84 -15.66
N GLU A 71 21.06 9.45 -15.26
CA GLU A 71 21.29 8.35 -14.30
C GLU A 71 20.76 8.73 -12.92
N VAL A 72 21.07 9.95 -12.48
CA VAL A 72 20.56 10.50 -11.21
C VAL A 72 19.04 10.57 -11.22
N ARG A 73 18.41 10.97 -12.35
CA ARG A 73 16.94 10.97 -12.46
C ARG A 73 16.35 9.58 -12.33
N VAL A 74 16.91 8.60 -13.04
CA VAL A 74 16.40 7.21 -13.02
C VAL A 74 16.51 6.61 -11.63
N ARG A 75 17.67 6.73 -10.96
CA ARG A 75 17.83 6.21 -9.59
C ARG A 75 16.98 6.96 -8.57
N SER A 76 16.83 8.27 -8.72
CA SER A 76 15.92 9.05 -7.86
C SER A 76 14.46 8.62 -8.07
N ARG A 77 14.06 8.23 -9.28
CA ARG A 77 12.73 7.65 -9.54
C ARG A 77 12.56 6.31 -8.82
N GLU A 78 13.58 5.47 -8.78
CA GLU A 78 13.53 4.20 -8.05
C GLU A 78 13.35 4.45 -6.55
N LEU A 79 14.20 5.29 -5.96
CA LEU A 79 14.07 5.69 -4.55
C LEU A 79 12.70 6.28 -4.24
N LEU A 80 12.21 7.15 -5.11
CA LEU A 80 10.87 7.74 -4.98
C LEU A 80 9.78 6.66 -5.03
N LYS A 81 9.87 5.70 -5.95
CA LYS A 81 8.92 4.59 -6.06
C LYS A 81 8.88 3.80 -4.75
N GLU A 82 10.05 3.42 -4.23
CA GLU A 82 10.17 2.68 -2.95
C GLU A 82 9.44 3.42 -1.82
N LEU A 83 9.74 4.71 -1.62
CA LEU A 83 9.11 5.48 -0.54
C LEU A 83 7.61 5.67 -0.73
N VAL A 84 7.15 5.90 -1.97
CA VAL A 84 5.72 6.05 -2.27
C VAL A 84 4.97 4.75 -2.00
N VAL A 85 5.51 3.61 -2.43
CA VAL A 85 4.93 2.29 -2.18
C VAL A 85 4.90 2.00 -0.69
N GLU A 86 6.00 2.23 0.03
CA GLU A 86 6.10 2.02 1.47
C GLU A 86 5.09 2.89 2.24
N LYS A 87 5.00 4.19 1.91
CA LYS A 87 3.97 5.08 2.50
C LYS A 87 2.56 4.56 2.22
N SER A 88 2.29 4.13 0.98
CA SER A 88 0.97 3.62 0.60
C SER A 88 0.61 2.30 1.28
N ALA A 89 1.60 1.51 1.68
CA ALA A 89 1.39 0.28 2.44
C ALA A 89 0.95 0.55 3.88
N VAL A 90 1.21 1.75 4.42
CA VAL A 90 0.81 2.16 5.78
C VAL A 90 -0.46 3.00 5.78
N ASP A 91 -0.57 3.96 4.85
CA ASP A 91 -1.65 4.95 4.81
C ASP A 91 -2.68 4.70 3.70
N GLY A 92 -2.59 3.57 3.00
CA GLY A 92 -3.53 3.20 1.96
C GLY A 92 -4.92 2.85 2.50
N GLU A 93 -5.88 2.74 1.59
CA GLU A 93 -7.20 2.18 1.94
C GLU A 93 -7.11 0.67 2.13
N GLY A 94 -7.86 0.14 3.10
CA GLY A 94 -8.01 -1.29 3.31
C GLY A 94 -8.73 -2.00 2.16
N TYR A 95 -8.38 -3.27 1.96
CA TYR A 95 -8.94 -4.11 0.92
C TYR A 95 -9.01 -5.58 1.36
N ILE A 96 -10.18 -6.19 1.14
CA ILE A 96 -10.46 -7.59 1.47
C ILE A 96 -10.20 -8.52 0.28
N GLY A 97 -10.51 -8.09 -0.95
CA GLY A 97 -10.40 -8.94 -2.14
C GLY A 97 -11.63 -9.77 -2.48
N ILE A 98 -12.81 -9.16 -2.43
CA ILE A 98 -14.06 -9.79 -2.89
C ILE A 98 -14.74 -8.95 -3.96
N MET A 99 -15.46 -9.64 -4.85
CA MET A 99 -16.58 -9.03 -5.58
C MET A 99 -17.85 -9.23 -4.74
N MET A 100 -18.70 -8.22 -4.76
CA MET A 100 -19.89 -8.20 -3.93
C MET A 100 -21.05 -7.50 -4.61
N ARG A 101 -22.25 -7.85 -4.15
CA ARG A 101 -23.49 -7.15 -4.48
C ARG A 101 -24.34 -6.97 -3.24
N GLU A 102 -25.22 -5.97 -3.28
CA GLU A 102 -26.29 -5.86 -2.29
C GLU A 102 -27.24 -7.07 -2.38
N ASP A 103 -27.68 -7.54 -1.21
CA ASP A 103 -28.68 -8.59 -1.10
C ASP A 103 -29.63 -8.34 0.09
N ALA A 104 -30.72 -9.09 0.11
CA ALA A 104 -31.80 -9.00 1.08
C ALA A 104 -32.21 -10.42 1.52
N VAL A 105 -32.05 -10.73 2.81
CA VAL A 105 -32.34 -12.04 3.38
C VAL A 105 -33.52 -11.99 4.35
N PRO A 106 -34.44 -12.96 4.32
CA PRO A 106 -35.52 -13.05 5.30
C PRO A 106 -34.97 -13.24 6.71
N ARG A 107 -35.57 -12.55 7.70
CA ARG A 107 -35.25 -12.79 9.12
C ARG A 107 -36.17 -13.85 9.73
N PRO A 108 -35.65 -14.71 10.63
CA PRO A 108 -36.49 -15.47 11.53
C PRO A 108 -37.39 -14.50 12.33
N GLY A 109 -38.71 -14.71 12.28
CA GLY A 109 -39.69 -13.79 12.89
C GLY A 109 -40.28 -12.74 11.95
N GLY A 110 -39.92 -12.76 10.66
CA GLY A 110 -40.49 -11.90 9.62
C GLY A 110 -39.64 -10.66 9.30
N GLY A 111 -39.91 -10.09 8.14
CA GLY A 111 -39.18 -8.94 7.60
C GLY A 111 -37.92 -9.32 6.79
N ILE A 112 -37.34 -8.30 6.17
CA ILE A 112 -36.14 -8.40 5.34
C ILE A 112 -34.97 -7.75 6.07
N ARG A 113 -33.79 -8.36 5.98
CA ARG A 113 -32.51 -7.82 6.43
C ARG A 113 -31.61 -7.60 5.21
N ARG A 114 -31.05 -6.40 5.09
CA ARG A 114 -30.02 -6.13 4.06
C ARG A 114 -28.72 -6.84 4.44
N ALA A 115 -28.01 -7.32 3.43
CA ALA A 115 -26.76 -8.04 3.56
C ALA A 115 -25.86 -7.74 2.35
N VAL A 116 -24.58 -8.07 2.47
CA VAL A 116 -23.65 -8.04 1.34
C VAL A 116 -23.37 -9.48 0.94
N ARG A 117 -23.71 -9.85 -0.30
CA ARG A 117 -23.40 -11.17 -0.83
C ARG A 117 -22.04 -11.13 -1.51
N VAL A 118 -21.16 -12.05 -1.12
CA VAL A 118 -19.91 -12.33 -1.82
C VAL A 118 -20.25 -13.05 -3.13
N THR A 119 -19.91 -12.44 -4.26
CA THR A 119 -20.15 -13.00 -5.61
C THR A 119 -18.91 -13.62 -6.22
N ALA A 120 -17.72 -13.24 -5.75
CA ALA A 120 -16.47 -13.90 -6.08
C ALA A 120 -15.43 -13.56 -5.02
N VAL A 121 -14.48 -14.46 -4.82
CA VAL A 121 -13.28 -14.23 -4.01
C VAL A 121 -12.11 -14.12 -4.97
N ILE A 122 -11.31 -13.07 -4.81
CA ILE A 122 -10.16 -12.81 -5.67
C ILE A 122 -8.96 -13.58 -5.11
N ASP A 123 -8.24 -14.31 -5.94
CA ASP A 123 -7.06 -15.05 -5.49
C ASP A 123 -5.92 -14.10 -5.09
N ASP A 124 -5.06 -14.58 -4.19
CA ASP A 124 -3.94 -13.84 -3.59
C ASP A 124 -4.37 -12.64 -2.75
N THR A 125 -5.59 -12.69 -2.19
CA THR A 125 -6.14 -11.65 -1.31
C THR A 125 -6.47 -12.15 0.10
N PRO A 126 -6.66 -11.24 1.07
CA PRO A 126 -7.10 -11.59 2.41
C PRO A 126 -8.38 -12.44 2.47
N ALA A 127 -9.32 -12.22 1.57
CA ALA A 127 -10.56 -12.99 1.50
C ALA A 127 -10.30 -14.48 1.29
N GLN A 128 -9.41 -14.81 0.35
CA GLN A 128 -9.00 -16.17 0.06
C GLN A 128 -8.29 -16.79 1.27
N LYS A 129 -7.34 -16.05 1.86
CA LYS A 129 -6.57 -16.48 3.05
C LYS A 129 -7.49 -16.74 4.26
N ALA A 130 -8.50 -15.89 4.45
CA ALA A 130 -9.52 -16.01 5.49
C ALA A 130 -10.61 -17.04 5.17
N LYS A 131 -10.54 -17.71 4.01
CA LYS A 131 -11.47 -18.76 3.57
C LYS A 131 -12.92 -18.27 3.43
N LEU A 132 -13.08 -17.00 3.04
CA LEU A 132 -14.35 -16.52 2.48
C LEU A 132 -14.68 -17.30 1.21
N ARG A 133 -15.97 -17.38 0.88
CA ARG A 133 -16.46 -18.14 -0.26
C ARG A 133 -17.53 -17.37 -1.00
N GLU A 134 -17.64 -17.64 -2.29
CA GLU A 134 -18.81 -17.23 -3.05
C GLU A 134 -20.09 -17.74 -2.38
N GLY A 135 -21.10 -16.86 -2.33
CA GLY A 135 -22.39 -17.14 -1.70
C GLY A 135 -22.46 -16.79 -0.22
N ASP A 136 -21.34 -16.48 0.43
CA ASP A 136 -21.31 -15.95 1.79
C ASP A 136 -22.13 -14.66 1.89
N LEU A 137 -22.94 -14.57 2.95
CA LEU A 137 -23.75 -13.40 3.26
C LEU A 137 -23.14 -12.67 4.44
N VAL A 138 -22.48 -11.54 4.19
CA VAL A 138 -21.96 -10.67 5.25
C VAL A 138 -23.13 -9.90 5.83
N LEU A 139 -23.39 -10.12 7.12
CA LEU A 139 -24.47 -9.50 7.88
C LEU A 139 -23.98 -8.32 8.72
N GLY A 140 -22.69 -8.27 9.01
CA GLY A 140 -22.03 -7.28 9.85
C GLY A 140 -20.51 -7.30 9.69
N ILE A 141 -19.86 -6.25 10.17
CA ILE A 141 -18.40 -6.11 10.21
C ILE A 141 -17.98 -5.40 11.50
N ASP A 142 -17.14 -6.05 12.30
CA ASP A 142 -16.86 -5.67 13.68
C ASP A 142 -18.18 -5.38 14.42
N ASP A 143 -18.25 -4.28 15.18
CA ASP A 143 -19.46 -3.90 15.92
C ASP A 143 -20.59 -3.30 15.04
N ARG A 144 -20.46 -3.31 13.70
CA ARG A 144 -21.42 -2.70 12.78
C ARG A 144 -22.40 -3.70 12.17
N ASP A 145 -23.69 -3.36 12.24
CA ASP A 145 -24.76 -4.11 11.59
C ASP A 145 -25.15 -3.47 10.24
N LEU A 146 -24.90 -4.18 9.14
CA LEU A 146 -25.20 -3.72 7.78
C LEU A 146 -26.71 -3.56 7.50
N ALA A 147 -27.58 -4.14 8.34
CA ALA A 147 -29.02 -3.95 8.26
C ALA A 147 -29.44 -2.52 8.61
N ALA A 148 -28.67 -1.84 9.46
CA ALA A 148 -28.96 -0.48 9.94
C ALA A 148 -28.31 0.60 9.07
N GLU A 149 -27.13 0.33 8.50
CA GLU A 149 -26.28 1.35 7.86
C GLU A 149 -26.40 1.42 6.31
N GLY A 150 -27.08 0.47 5.66
CA GLY A 150 -27.12 0.37 4.19
C GLY A 150 -25.96 -0.48 3.67
N SER A 151 -26.25 -1.53 2.90
CA SER A 151 -25.40 -2.72 2.86
C SER A 151 -24.02 -2.53 2.22
N MET A 152 -23.98 -2.40 0.89
CA MET A 152 -22.75 -2.53 0.10
C MET A 152 -21.89 -1.28 0.17
N GLU A 153 -22.51 -0.11 0.16
CA GLU A 153 -21.78 1.16 0.20
C GLU A 153 -21.15 1.40 1.59
N ALA A 154 -21.91 1.21 2.67
CA ALA A 154 -21.37 1.39 4.02
C ALA A 154 -20.30 0.34 4.34
N PHE A 155 -20.52 -0.92 3.93
CA PHE A 155 -19.50 -1.96 4.05
C PHE A 155 -18.21 -1.58 3.31
N GLY A 156 -18.31 -1.20 2.04
CA GLY A 156 -17.15 -0.81 1.24
C GLY A 156 -16.47 0.46 1.75
N ALA A 157 -17.22 1.43 2.28
CA ALA A 157 -16.67 2.63 2.90
C ALA A 157 -15.95 2.30 4.22
N TYR A 158 -16.51 1.43 5.06
CA TYR A 158 -15.89 1.01 6.31
C TYR A 158 -14.56 0.29 6.06
N VAL A 159 -14.52 -0.68 5.14
CA VAL A 159 -13.28 -1.38 4.79
C VAL A 159 -12.21 -0.42 4.27
N ARG A 160 -12.59 0.55 3.42
CA ARG A 160 -11.65 1.57 2.89
C ARG A 160 -11.17 2.55 3.95
N SER A 161 -11.93 2.76 5.02
CA SER A 161 -11.54 3.63 6.14
C SER A 161 -10.48 3.02 7.05
N LYS A 162 -10.25 1.71 6.96
CA LYS A 162 -9.22 0.98 7.70
C LYS A 162 -7.89 0.99 6.95
N LYS A 163 -6.81 0.76 7.68
CA LYS A 163 -5.45 0.70 7.14
C LYS A 163 -5.12 -0.72 6.66
N PRO A 164 -4.11 -0.88 5.79
CA PRO A 164 -3.54 -2.19 5.52
C PRO A 164 -2.98 -2.79 6.82
N ALA A 165 -2.99 -4.11 6.91
CA ALA A 165 -2.67 -4.90 8.11
C ALA A 165 -3.65 -4.75 9.29
N ASP A 166 -4.66 -3.87 9.22
CA ASP A 166 -5.75 -3.87 10.20
C ASP A 166 -6.54 -5.18 10.11
N LYS A 167 -6.96 -5.69 11.26
CA LYS A 167 -7.83 -6.86 11.35
C LYS A 167 -9.28 -6.41 11.50
N VAL A 168 -10.16 -7.00 10.70
CA VAL A 168 -11.62 -6.82 10.80
C VAL A 168 -12.30 -8.17 10.92
N THR A 169 -13.36 -8.25 11.71
CA THR A 169 -14.17 -9.47 11.87
C THR A 169 -15.42 -9.37 11.03
N LEU A 170 -15.58 -10.27 10.07
CA LEU A 170 -16.78 -10.38 9.26
C LEU A 170 -17.78 -11.33 9.93
N HIS A 171 -18.99 -10.84 10.16
CA HIS A 171 -20.11 -11.66 10.63
C HIS A 171 -20.84 -12.23 9.42
N VAL A 172 -20.55 -13.48 9.09
CA VAL A 172 -21.01 -14.14 7.86
C VAL A 172 -22.08 -15.19 8.17
N GLN A 173 -23.11 -15.23 7.35
CA GLN A 173 -24.02 -16.36 7.25
C GLN A 173 -23.66 -17.19 6.02
N ARG A 174 -23.19 -18.41 6.27
CA ARG A 174 -22.92 -19.42 5.25
C ARG A 174 -23.98 -20.49 5.37
N ILE A 175 -24.93 -20.49 4.43
CA ILE A 175 -26.09 -21.40 4.45
C ILE A 175 -26.87 -21.16 5.77
N ASN A 176 -26.83 -22.11 6.71
CA ASN A 176 -27.52 -22.05 7.99
C ASN A 176 -26.58 -21.86 9.18
N GLN A 177 -25.30 -21.59 8.92
CA GLN A 177 -24.31 -21.36 9.96
C GLN A 177 -23.90 -19.89 10.01
N LYS A 178 -23.84 -19.33 11.22
CA LYS A 178 -23.18 -18.04 11.49
C LYS A 178 -21.72 -18.29 11.80
N LEU A 179 -20.85 -17.54 11.15
CA LEU A 179 -19.40 -17.63 11.24
C LEU A 179 -18.83 -16.24 11.45
N ASP A 180 -17.88 -16.12 12.37
CA ASP A 180 -17.07 -14.93 12.54
C ASP A 180 -15.72 -15.20 11.88
N ILE A 181 -15.40 -14.42 10.85
CA ILE A 181 -14.20 -14.61 10.04
C ILE A 181 -13.31 -13.37 10.21
N GLU A 182 -12.20 -13.54 10.90
CA GLU A 182 -11.16 -12.50 10.99
C GLU A 182 -10.41 -12.38 9.66
N VAL A 183 -10.29 -11.17 9.15
CA VAL A 183 -9.60 -10.84 7.90
C VAL A 183 -8.58 -9.74 8.18
N GLU A 184 -7.32 -10.00 7.84
CA GLU A 184 -6.25 -9.00 7.86
C GLU A 184 -6.21 -8.28 6.51
N LEU A 185 -6.51 -6.98 6.51
CA LEU A 185 -6.66 -6.19 5.29
C LEU A 185 -5.33 -6.00 4.57
N MET A 186 -5.38 -5.92 3.25
CA MET A 186 -4.23 -5.49 2.44
C MET A 186 -4.44 -4.08 1.91
N ARG A 187 -3.39 -3.49 1.35
CA ARG A 187 -3.49 -2.22 0.62
C ARG A 187 -4.40 -2.40 -0.59
N ARG A 188 -5.35 -1.48 -0.76
CA ARG A 188 -6.21 -1.45 -1.93
C ARG A 188 -5.37 -1.25 -3.19
N PRO A 189 -5.45 -2.19 -4.14
CA PRO A 189 -4.67 -2.09 -5.36
C PRO A 189 -5.27 -0.99 -6.23
N ASN A 190 -4.40 -0.21 -6.86
CA ASN A 190 -4.83 0.79 -7.82
C ASN A 190 -4.85 0.16 -9.22
N LEU A 191 -5.91 -0.61 -9.48
CA LEU A 191 -6.13 -1.27 -10.75
C LEU A 191 -7.24 -0.53 -11.50
N PRO A 192 -7.05 -0.20 -12.78
CA PRO A 192 -8.17 0.18 -13.61
C PRO A 192 -9.19 -0.98 -13.58
N GLN A 193 -10.48 -0.68 -13.39
CA GLN A 193 -11.52 -1.69 -13.15
C GLN A 193 -11.59 -2.80 -14.22
N ASN A 194 -11.08 -2.52 -15.42
CA ASN A 194 -11.02 -3.46 -16.54
C ASN A 194 -9.86 -4.49 -16.41
N ASN A 195 -8.84 -4.26 -15.58
CA ASN A 195 -7.68 -5.17 -15.42
C ASN A 195 -7.86 -6.27 -14.36
N LEU A 196 -8.97 -6.29 -13.62
CA LEU A 196 -9.38 -7.48 -12.84
C LEU A 196 -9.77 -8.65 -13.77
N GLN A 197 -9.76 -8.45 -15.10
CA GLN A 197 -10.07 -9.45 -16.10
C GLN A 197 -8.93 -10.45 -16.29
N LEU A 198 -9.15 -11.65 -15.74
CA LEU A 198 -8.79 -12.95 -16.32
C LEU A 198 -7.29 -13.14 -16.61
N PHE A 199 -6.48 -13.29 -15.56
CA PHE A 199 -5.18 -13.95 -15.74
C PHE A 199 -5.42 -15.46 -15.88
N GLY A 200 -5.56 -15.93 -17.11
CA GLY A 200 -5.74 -17.37 -17.40
C GLY A 200 -7.16 -17.90 -17.13
N GLY A 201 -8.17 -17.03 -17.05
CA GLY A 201 -9.55 -17.42 -16.79
C GLY A 201 -10.00 -17.25 -15.33
N GLU A 202 -9.09 -16.96 -14.41
CA GLU A 202 -9.36 -16.78 -12.98
C GLU A 202 -9.20 -15.33 -12.53
N LEU A 203 -9.98 -14.98 -11.50
CA LEU A 203 -10.01 -13.66 -10.88
C LEU A 203 -8.91 -13.60 -9.80
N ARG A 204 -7.72 -13.11 -10.17
CA ARG A 204 -6.56 -13.01 -9.25
C ARG A 204 -5.89 -11.64 -9.30
N MET A 205 -5.11 -11.34 -8.28
CA MET A 205 -4.26 -10.15 -8.25
C MET A 205 -3.10 -10.23 -9.26
N PRO A 206 -2.67 -9.11 -9.85
CA PRO A 206 -1.46 -9.09 -10.67
C PRO A 206 -0.20 -9.30 -9.80
N PRO A 207 0.96 -9.60 -10.39
CA PRO A 207 2.23 -9.69 -9.66
C PRO A 207 2.52 -8.45 -8.82
N VAL A 208 3.23 -8.62 -7.70
CA VAL A 208 3.50 -7.54 -6.73
C VAL A 208 4.21 -6.37 -7.40
N GLU A 209 5.20 -6.64 -8.25
CA GLU A 209 5.97 -5.62 -8.97
C GLU A 209 5.07 -4.75 -9.87
N GLU A 210 4.07 -5.36 -10.52
CA GLU A 210 3.10 -4.63 -11.34
C GLU A 210 2.15 -3.79 -10.46
N GLN A 211 1.76 -4.30 -9.30
CA GLN A 211 0.94 -3.56 -8.34
C GLN A 211 1.67 -2.33 -7.78
N GLU A 212 2.96 -2.46 -7.50
CA GLU A 212 3.83 -1.39 -7.01
C GLU A 212 4.04 -0.32 -8.08
N GLU A 213 4.36 -0.74 -9.31
CA GLU A 213 4.52 0.16 -10.45
C GLU A 213 3.21 0.91 -10.74
N SER A 214 2.06 0.23 -10.76
CA SER A 214 0.76 0.87 -10.98
C SER A 214 0.43 1.88 -9.87
N ALA A 215 0.71 1.55 -8.61
CA ALA A 215 0.52 2.47 -7.48
C ALA A 215 1.39 3.73 -7.62
N PHE A 216 2.66 3.55 -7.95
CA PHE A 216 3.59 4.65 -8.16
C PHE A 216 3.19 5.54 -9.33
N GLN A 217 2.80 4.95 -10.46
CA GLN A 217 2.36 5.71 -11.64
C GLN A 217 1.10 6.52 -11.39
N ALA A 218 0.16 5.99 -10.61
CA ALA A 218 -1.03 6.73 -10.24
C ALA A 218 -0.73 7.90 -9.28
N TRP A 219 0.16 7.69 -8.31
CA TRP A 219 0.65 8.76 -7.44
C TRP A 219 1.35 9.86 -8.27
N LEU A 220 2.24 9.46 -9.19
CA LEU A 220 2.99 10.38 -10.04
C LEU A 220 2.06 11.19 -10.95
N ARG A 221 1.05 10.54 -11.55
CA ARG A 221 0.04 11.21 -12.37
C ARG A 221 -0.70 12.29 -11.58
N LYS A 222 -1.20 11.94 -10.40
CA LYS A 222 -1.89 12.89 -9.51
C LYS A 222 -0.98 14.06 -9.14
N ARG A 223 0.28 13.79 -8.79
CA ARG A 223 1.26 14.83 -8.44
C ARG A 223 1.51 15.80 -9.60
N LEU A 224 1.64 15.29 -10.82
CA LEU A 224 1.80 16.11 -12.02
C LEU A 224 0.56 16.94 -12.36
N GLU A 225 -0.65 16.44 -12.06
CA GLU A 225 -1.90 17.19 -12.22
C GLU A 225 -1.99 18.33 -11.19
N GLU A 226 -1.60 18.09 -9.94
CA GLU A 226 -1.53 19.12 -8.89
C GLU A 226 -0.56 20.25 -9.26
N GLU A 227 0.62 19.93 -9.80
CA GLU A 227 1.57 20.94 -10.30
C GLU A 227 0.97 21.81 -11.41
N LYS A 228 0.31 21.18 -12.39
CA LYS A 228 -0.32 21.90 -13.51
C LYS A 228 -1.44 22.83 -13.04
N ASN A 229 -2.18 22.43 -12.01
CA ASN A 229 -3.31 23.19 -11.49
C ASN A 229 -2.89 24.28 -10.49
N GLY A 230 -1.81 24.07 -9.72
CA GLY A 230 -1.27 25.04 -8.77
C GLY A 230 -0.36 26.11 -9.40
N GLY A 231 0.05 25.93 -10.66
CA GLY A 231 0.79 26.92 -11.44
C GLY A 231 -0.08 27.92 -12.22
N ARG A 232 -1.40 27.98 -11.96
CA ARG A 232 -2.34 28.95 -12.53
C ARG A 232 -2.68 30.06 -11.55
#